data_AF-A0A0B5ELI0-F1
#
_entry.id   AF-A0A0B5ELI0-F1
#
_cell.length_a   1.000
_cell.length_b   1.000
_cell.length_c   1.000
_cell.angle_alpha   90.00
_cell.angle_beta   90.00
_cell.angle_gamma   90.00
#
_symmetry.space_group_name_H-M   'P 1'
#
loop_
_entity.id
_entity.type
_entity.pdbx_description
1 polymer ?
#
loop_
_entity_poly.entity_id
_entity_poly.type
_entity_poly.pdbx_seq_one_letter_code
_entity_poly.pdbx_strand_id
1 'polypeptide(L)'
;MTLTQQFLLDAYRAAQHGEPAPPAPGTHDVRTVRELRTYRRFRRVLRGLPLRGLPLRGLPLRTAWRRAPGSRPSRLPGRRAA
;
A
#
# COMPACT_ATOMS: atom_id res chain seq x y z
N MET A 1 -31.70 1.72 -11.71
CA MET A 1 -30.93 2.68 -12.52
C MET A 1 -29.49 2.68 -12.03
N THR A 2 -28.51 2.53 -12.92
CA THR A 2 -27.07 2.48 -12.56
C THR A 2 -26.40 3.84 -12.78
N LEU A 3 -25.26 4.08 -12.10
CA LEU A 3 -24.53 5.35 -12.17
C LEU A 3 -24.01 5.66 -13.58
N THR A 4 -23.59 4.63 -14.31
CA THR A 4 -23.17 4.75 -15.71
C THR A 4 -24.34 5.06 -16.65
N GLN A 5 -25.52 4.48 -16.40
CA GLN A 5 -26.72 4.78 -17.18
C GLN A 5 -27.18 6.23 -16.98
N GLN A 6 -27.17 6.72 -15.73
CA GLN A 6 -27.48 8.11 -15.43
C GLN A 6 -26.51 9.08 -16.12
N PHE A 7 -25.21 8.78 -16.07
CA PHE A 7 -24.19 9.58 -16.74
C PHE A 7 -24.43 9.69 -18.25
N LEU A 8 -24.82 8.60 -18.92
CA LEU A 8 -25.11 8.63 -20.35
C LEU A 8 -26.30 9.55 -20.69
N LEU A 9 -27.34 9.53 -19.85
CA LEU A 9 -28.51 10.42 -20.03
C LEU A 9 -28.16 11.88 -19.78
N ASP A 10 -27.37 12.16 -18.74
CA ASP A 10 -26.97 13.53 -18.42
C ASP A 10 -25.98 14.09 -19.45
N ALA A 11 -25.08 13.26 -19.98
CA ALA A 11 -24.19 13.64 -21.08
C ALA A 11 -24.98 13.93 -22.37
N TYR A 12 -25.99 13.12 -22.69
CA TYR A 12 -26.88 13.37 -23.81
C TYR A 12 -27.66 14.68 -23.63
N ARG A 13 -28.21 14.93 -22.43
CA ARG A 13 -28.90 16.18 -22.12
C ARG A 13 -27.97 17.39 -22.25
N ALA A 14 -26.77 17.32 -21.69
CA ALA A 14 -25.79 18.41 -21.77
C ALA A 14 -25.46 18.75 -23.24
N ALA A 15 -25.28 17.73 -24.08
CA ALA A 15 -25.06 17.91 -25.52
C ALA A 15 -26.24 18.59 -26.23
N GLN A 16 -27.49 18.27 -25.85
CA GLN A 16 -28.69 18.91 -26.43
C GLN A 16 -28.83 20.38 -26.01
N HIS A 17 -28.40 20.75 -24.81
CA HIS A 17 -28.51 22.11 -24.29
C HIS A 17 -27.25 22.96 -24.48
N GLY A 18 -26.19 22.42 -25.09
CA GLY A 18 -24.91 23.12 -25.26
C GLY A 18 -24.16 23.34 -23.94
N GLU A 19 -24.48 22.55 -22.92
CA GLU A 19 -23.86 22.62 -21.61
C GLU A 19 -22.56 21.78 -21.57
N PRO A 20 -21.60 22.13 -20.69
CA PRO A 20 -20.40 21.34 -20.52
C PRO A 20 -20.72 19.90 -20.08
N ALA A 21 -20.04 18.93 -20.67
CA ALA A 21 -20.25 17.52 -20.35
C ALA A 21 -19.98 17.25 -18.85
N PRO A 22 -20.82 16.44 -18.19
CA PRO A 22 -20.60 16.06 -16.81
C PRO A 22 -19.25 15.34 -16.66
N PRO A 23 -18.57 15.47 -15.50
CA PRO A 23 -17.31 14.80 -15.28
C PRO A 23 -17.51 13.28 -15.38
N ALA A 24 -16.59 12.60 -16.06
CA ALA A 24 -16.67 11.17 -16.26
C ALA A 24 -16.77 10.44 -14.90
N PRO A 25 -17.64 9.44 -14.78
CA PRO A 25 -17.70 8.63 -13.59
C PRO A 25 -16.33 7.97 -13.38
N GLY A 26 -15.81 8.05 -12.16
CA GLY A 26 -14.48 7.53 -11.83
C GLY A 26 -13.32 8.52 -11.92
N THR A 27 -13.56 9.77 -12.38
CA THR A 27 -12.49 10.80 -12.47
C THR A 27 -11.79 11.04 -11.13
N HIS A 28 -12.51 10.91 -10.01
CA HIS A 28 -11.99 11.12 -8.67
C HIS A 28 -11.64 9.81 -7.93
N ASP A 29 -11.93 8.66 -8.52
CA ASP A 29 -11.83 7.37 -7.83
C ASP A 29 -10.38 6.93 -7.65
N VAL A 30 -9.51 7.25 -8.62
CA VAL A 30 -8.08 6.93 -8.53
C VAL A 30 -7.43 7.62 -7.32
N ARG A 31 -7.80 8.88 -7.06
CA ARG A 31 -7.32 9.62 -5.89
C ARG A 31 -7.84 8.98 -4.60
N THR A 32 -9.13 8.68 -4.54
CA THR A 32 -9.76 8.00 -3.40
C THR A 32 -9.11 6.64 -3.12
N VAL A 33 -8.83 5.84 -4.16
CA VAL A 33 -8.15 4.55 -4.03
C VAL A 33 -6.71 4.72 -3.52
N ARG A 34 -5.99 5.75 -4.00
CA ARG A 34 -4.63 6.06 -3.53
C ARG A 34 -4.61 6.49 -2.06
N GLU A 35 -5.56 7.31 -1.64
CA GLU A 35 -5.73 7.73 -0.25
C GLU A 35 -6.08 6.54 0.65
N LEU A 36 -7.02 5.69 0.21
CA LEU A 36 -7.42 4.47 0.92
C LEU A 36 -6.23 3.50 1.09
N ARG A 37 -5.40 3.36 0.05
CA ARG A 37 -4.17 2.54 0.11
C ARG A 37 -3.18 3.11 1.12
N THR A 38 -3.03 4.43 1.17
CA THR A 38 -2.15 5.14 2.11
C THR A 38 -2.65 4.97 3.55
N TYR A 39 -3.95 5.14 3.78
CA TYR A 39 -4.59 4.92 5.07
C TYR A 39 -4.42 3.49 5.57
N ARG A 40 -4.67 2.48 4.71
CA ARG A 40 -4.44 1.07 5.04
C ARG A 40 -2.98 0.78 5.41
N ARG A 41 -2.03 1.47 4.75
CA ARG A 41 -0.60 1.37 5.05
C ARG A 41 -0.26 1.96 6.41
N PHE A 42 -0.77 3.15 6.70
CA PHE A 42 -0.60 3.79 8.00
C PHE A 42 -1.18 2.94 9.14
N ARG A 43 -2.38 2.38 8.96
CA ARG A 43 -2.98 1.45 9.93
C ARG A 43 -2.15 0.20 10.19
N ARG A 44 -1.41 -0.30 9.19
CA ARG A 44 -0.48 -1.43 9.40
C ARG A 44 0.70 -1.03 10.29
N VAL A 45 1.23 0.18 10.13
CA VAL A 45 2.29 0.71 10.99
C VAL A 45 1.81 0.87 12.43
N LEU A 46 0.62 1.45 12.64
CA LEU A 46 0.02 1.56 13.98
C LEU A 46 -0.19 0.20 14.66
N ARG A 47 -0.43 -0.85 13.88
CA ARG A 47 -0.56 -2.24 14.36
C ARG A 47 0.78 -2.96 14.56
N GLY A 48 1.92 -2.28 14.38
CA GLY A 48 3.25 -2.87 14.50
C GLY A 48 3.61 -3.87 13.39
N LEU A 49 2.83 -3.93 12.31
CA LEU A 49 3.07 -4.85 11.21
C LEU A 49 4.14 -4.29 10.27
N PRO A 50 5.18 -5.08 9.90
CA PRO A 50 6.19 -4.64 8.95
C PRO A 50 5.56 -4.40 7.58
N LEU A 51 5.85 -3.25 6.99
CA LEU A 51 5.45 -2.91 5.62
C LEU A 51 6.32 -3.72 4.65
N ARG A 52 5.90 -4.94 4.30
CA ARG A 52 6.59 -5.77 3.30
C ARG A 52 6.70 -5.03 1.96
N GLY A 53 7.94 -4.88 1.46
CA GLY A 53 8.23 -4.69 0.03
C GLY A 53 8.34 -3.27 -0.54
N LEU A 54 8.51 -2.21 0.27
CA LEU A 54 8.82 -0.87 -0.27
C LEU A 54 9.77 -0.10 0.66
N PRO A 55 10.76 0.63 0.13
CA PRO A 55 11.62 1.48 0.94
C PRO A 55 10.79 2.64 1.49
N LEU A 56 10.53 2.61 2.80
CA LEU A 56 10.07 3.80 3.50
C LEU A 56 11.29 4.71 3.63
N ARG A 57 11.42 5.67 2.71
CA ARG A 57 12.38 6.77 2.83
C ARG A 57 12.03 7.53 4.10
N GLY A 58 12.77 7.28 5.19
CA GLY A 58 12.67 8.02 6.45
C GLY A 58 12.18 7.27 7.70
N LEU A 59 11.91 5.94 7.68
CA LEU A 59 11.61 5.20 8.91
C LEU A 59 12.76 4.23 9.25
N PRO A 60 13.42 4.36 10.42
CA PRO A 60 14.43 3.39 10.82
C PRO A 60 13.74 2.06 11.12
N LEU A 61 13.92 1.06 10.24
CA LEU A 61 13.53 -0.33 10.48
C LEU A 61 14.37 -0.92 11.63
N ARG A 62 14.06 -0.53 12.87
CA ARG A 62 14.68 -1.09 14.08
C ARG A 62 14.21 -2.52 14.40
N THR A 63 13.19 -3.04 13.71
CA THR A 63 12.61 -4.35 14.02
C THR A 63 13.18 -5.51 13.20
N ALA A 64 14.00 -5.24 12.17
CA ALA A 64 14.60 -6.28 11.34
C ALA A 64 15.71 -7.09 12.06
N TRP A 65 16.26 -6.58 13.17
CA TRP A 65 17.38 -7.20 13.89
C TRP A 65 16.98 -8.16 15.02
N ARG A 66 15.69 -8.33 15.35
CA ARG A 66 15.24 -9.24 16.42
C ARG A 66 15.06 -10.71 15.98
N ARG A 67 15.60 -11.10 14.82
CA ARG A 67 15.76 -12.52 14.44
C ARG A 67 17.21 -12.79 14.08
N ALA A 68 18.04 -12.95 15.11
CA ALA A 68 19.23 -13.77 15.02
C ALA A 68 18.90 -15.14 15.64
N PRO A 69 18.56 -16.17 14.85
CA PRO A 69 18.64 -17.54 15.32
C PRO A 69 20.06 -18.04 15.07
N GLY A 70 20.81 -18.39 16.12
CA GLY A 70 22.05 -19.14 15.90
C GLY A 70 23.16 -19.04 16.94
N SER A 71 22.87 -18.89 18.23
CA SER A 71 23.83 -19.33 19.24
C SER A 71 23.67 -20.84 19.44
N ARG A 72 24.50 -21.64 18.76
CA ARG A 72 24.83 -23.00 19.19
C ARG A 72 26.35 -23.20 19.12
N PRO A 73 27.00 -23.60 20.23
CA PRO A 73 28.44 -23.76 20.29
C PRO A 73 28.81 -25.09 19.63
N SER A 74 29.74 -25.09 18.67
CA SER A 74 30.27 -26.33 18.10
C SER A 74 31.79 -26.35 18.18
N ARG A 75 32.25 -27.12 19.18
CA ARG A 75 33.39 -28.04 19.15
C ARG A 75 34.76 -27.45 18.85
N LEU A 76 35.56 -27.35 19.92
CA LEU A 76 37.01 -27.54 19.84
C LEU A 76 37.29 -28.99 19.39
N PRO A 77 38.15 -29.19 18.39
CA PRO A 77 39.10 -30.29 18.50
C PRO A 77 40.51 -29.80 18.15
N GLY A 78 41.49 -30.13 18.97
CA GLY A 78 42.89 -30.02 18.57
C GLY A 78 43.83 -29.52 19.64
N ARG A 79 44.11 -30.37 20.63
CA ARG A 79 45.41 -30.30 21.30
C ARG A 79 45.95 -31.73 21.39
N ARG A 80 46.65 -32.14 20.34
CA ARG A 80 47.54 -33.30 20.39
C ARG A 80 48.71 -32.92 21.29
N ALA A 81 48.87 -33.65 22.39
CA ALA A 81 50.09 -33.66 23.16
C ALA A 81 51.18 -34.31 22.31
N ALA A 82 52.33 -33.65 22.23
CA ALA A 82 53.61 -34.20 21.84
C ALA A 82 54.51 -34.09 23.07
#